data_AF-A0AAV7YGB8-F1
#
_entry.id   AF-A0AAV7YGB8-F1
#
_cell.length_a   1.000
_cell.length_b   1.000
_cell.length_c   1.000
_cell.angle_alpha   90.00
_cell.angle_beta   90.00
_cell.angle_gamma   90.00
#
_symmetry.space_group_name_H-M   'P 1'
#
loop_
_entity.id
_entity.type
_entity.pdbx_description
1 polymer ?
#
loop_
_entity_poly.entity_id
_entity_poly.type
_entity_poly.pdbx_seq_one_letter_code
_entity_poly.pdbx_strand_id
1 'polypeptide(L)'
;MINQFNFLADCISSAILSEKDENTRVIKIIKCIKIANELEDLKNFNDMFAVVSGLQNTVVSRLEKTWKKVPKNIIDILSTLDNLTDVLNGCKQLKIITLNSNPPLIPYLGSFLIEISNNEDLPNTINNNLIHWKKKVKIWETISQLKKFQNCLYDFFANDNLQILFNSQKVYTESEMWEKSCEIEKPPNMN
;
A
#
# COMPACT_ATOMS: atom_id res chain seq x y z
N MET A 1 -1.27 -7.05 -10.24
CA MET A 1 -0.83 -5.91 -9.40
C MET A 1 -1.75 -5.69 -8.20
N ILE A 2 -3.09 -5.60 -8.36
CA ILE A 2 -4.03 -5.52 -7.21
C ILE A 2 -3.88 -6.72 -6.27
N ASN A 3 -3.87 -7.94 -6.81
CA ASN A 3 -3.67 -9.14 -5.99
C ASN A 3 -2.32 -9.14 -5.26
N GLN A 4 -1.27 -8.59 -5.88
CA GLN A 4 0.06 -8.50 -5.25
C GLN A 4 0.06 -7.49 -4.11
N PHE A 5 -0.60 -6.33 -4.31
CA PHE A 5 -0.77 -5.32 -3.28
C PHE A 5 -1.51 -5.89 -2.07
N ASN A 6 -2.68 -6.51 -2.30
CA ASN A 6 -3.48 -7.11 -1.23
C ASN A 6 -2.72 -8.23 -0.52
N PHE A 7 -2.10 -9.13 -1.29
CA PHE A 7 -1.27 -10.20 -0.74
C PHE A 7 -0.15 -9.67 0.15
N LEU A 8 0.56 -8.60 -0.27
CA LEU A 8 1.61 -7.99 0.55
C LEU A 8 1.03 -7.35 1.82
N ALA A 9 -0.08 -6.60 1.73
CA ALA A 9 -0.73 -6.01 2.91
C ALA A 9 -1.21 -7.08 3.92
N ASP A 10 -1.81 -8.16 3.42
CA ASP A 10 -2.27 -9.27 4.24
C ASP A 10 -1.10 -10.09 4.81
N CYS A 11 0.00 -10.23 4.07
CA CYS A 11 1.26 -10.82 4.56
C CYS A 11 1.80 -10.04 5.75
N ILE A 12 1.84 -8.70 5.67
CA ILE A 12 2.33 -7.84 6.76
C ILE A 12 1.46 -8.03 8.01
N SER A 13 0.14 -7.96 7.85
CA SER A 13 -0.81 -8.15 8.95
C SER A 13 -0.67 -9.55 9.57
N SER A 14 -0.60 -10.58 8.72
CA SER A 14 -0.47 -11.98 9.15
C SER A 14 0.84 -12.24 9.87
N ALA A 15 1.96 -11.69 9.38
CA ALA A 15 3.27 -11.86 9.98
C ALA A 15 3.38 -11.22 11.38
N ILE A 16 2.64 -10.14 11.64
CA ILE A 16 2.58 -9.52 12.98
C ILE A 16 1.68 -10.34 13.91
N LEU A 17 0.50 -10.75 13.43
CA LEU A 17 -0.49 -11.51 14.20
C LEU A 17 -0.09 -12.97 14.47
N SER A 18 0.89 -13.51 13.74
CA SER A 18 1.45 -14.83 14.04
C SER A 18 2.23 -14.86 15.36
N GLU A 19 2.68 -13.70 15.85
CA GLU A 19 3.58 -13.61 17.00
C GLU A 19 2.83 -13.43 18.32
N LYS A 20 2.98 -14.41 19.21
CA LYS A 20 2.39 -14.37 20.56
C LYS A 20 3.16 -13.45 21.50
N ASP A 21 4.48 -13.39 21.37
CA ASP A 21 5.32 -12.53 22.19
C ASP A 21 5.24 -11.06 21.73
N GLU A 22 5.00 -10.17 22.70
CA GLU A 22 4.81 -8.73 22.44
C GLU A 22 6.07 -8.06 21.93
N ASN A 23 7.24 -8.41 22.47
CA ASN A 23 8.49 -7.77 22.05
C ASN A 23 8.85 -8.19 20.61
N THR A 24 8.59 -9.44 20.25
CA THR A 24 8.76 -9.95 18.89
C THR A 24 7.82 -9.25 17.90
N ARG A 25 6.55 -9.02 18.28
CA ARG A 25 5.63 -8.18 17.49
C ARG A 25 6.17 -6.77 17.27
N VAL A 26 6.64 -6.11 18.31
CA VAL A 26 7.23 -4.75 18.22
C VAL A 26 8.40 -4.73 17.25
N ILE A 27 9.30 -5.72 17.31
CA ILE A 27 10.44 -5.85 16.38
C ILE A 27 9.95 -5.99 14.94
N LYS A 28 8.92 -6.82 14.68
CA LYS A 28 8.34 -6.98 13.35
C LYS A 28 7.69 -5.69 12.84
N ILE A 29 6.92 -5.00 13.66
CA ILE A 29 6.32 -3.69 13.31
C ILE A 29 7.42 -2.69 12.91
N ILE A 30 8.46 -2.54 13.75
CA ILE A 30 9.60 -1.65 13.45
C ILE A 30 10.25 -2.04 12.13
N LYS A 31 10.46 -3.34 11.89
CA LYS A 31 11.06 -3.83 10.65
C LYS A 31 10.18 -3.51 9.43
N CYS A 32 8.87 -3.69 9.53
CA CYS A 32 7.93 -3.37 8.45
C CYS A 32 7.93 -1.87 8.13
N ILE A 33 7.92 -1.00 9.15
CA ILE A 33 7.99 0.45 8.94
C ILE A 33 9.30 0.85 8.25
N LYS A 34 10.43 0.26 8.67
CA LYS A 34 11.72 0.48 7.99
C LYS A 34 11.69 0.01 6.54
N ILE A 35 11.09 -1.15 6.26
CA ILE A 35 10.91 -1.63 4.89
C ILE A 35 10.07 -0.65 4.07
N ALA A 36 8.98 -0.13 4.63
CA ALA A 36 8.15 0.86 3.95
C ALA A 36 8.93 2.15 3.64
N ASN A 37 9.80 2.61 4.55
CA ASN A 37 10.67 3.75 4.32
C ASN A 37 11.66 3.50 3.18
N GLU A 38 12.34 2.34 3.17
CA GLU A 38 13.26 1.98 2.08
C GLU A 38 12.53 1.84 0.74
N LEU A 39 11.28 1.36 0.74
CA LEU A 39 10.45 1.31 -0.47
C LEU A 39 10.08 2.71 -0.98
N GLU A 40 9.90 3.68 -0.09
CA GLU A 40 9.72 5.09 -0.45
C GLU A 40 11.01 5.67 -1.06
N ASP A 41 12.17 5.42 -0.45
CA ASP A 41 13.48 5.84 -0.97
C ASP A 41 13.75 5.25 -2.36
N LEU A 42 13.33 4.00 -2.59
CA LEU A 42 13.38 3.32 -3.89
C LEU A 42 12.30 3.80 -4.87
N LYS A 43 11.37 4.67 -4.45
CA LYS A 43 10.20 5.10 -5.23
C LYS A 43 9.31 3.93 -5.69
N ASN A 44 9.31 2.84 -4.91
CA ASN A 44 8.33 1.78 -5.04
C ASN A 44 7.09 2.12 -4.22
N PHE A 45 6.33 3.11 -4.70
CA PHE A 45 5.16 3.65 -4.03
C PHE A 45 4.02 2.64 -3.91
N ASN A 46 3.92 1.69 -4.84
CA ASN A 46 2.91 0.63 -4.77
C ASN A 46 3.12 -0.27 -3.55
N ASP A 47 4.33 -0.79 -3.38
CA ASP A 47 4.60 -1.75 -2.31
C ASP A 47 4.80 -1.04 -0.97
N MET A 48 5.36 0.18 -0.97
CA MET A 48 5.36 1.04 0.22
C MET A 48 3.95 1.20 0.78
N PHE A 49 2.99 1.54 -0.08
CA PHE A 49 1.61 1.73 0.36
C PHE A 49 0.95 0.40 0.77
N ALA A 50 1.28 -0.73 0.14
CA ALA A 50 0.80 -2.04 0.60
C ALA A 50 1.26 -2.35 2.03
N VAL A 51 2.53 -2.06 2.36
CA VAL A 51 3.06 -2.26 3.72
C VAL A 51 2.40 -1.33 4.73
N VAL A 52 2.24 -0.05 4.40
CA VAL A 52 1.52 0.92 5.24
C VAL A 52 0.07 0.44 5.48
N SER A 53 -0.62 0.00 4.42
CA SER A 53 -1.99 -0.52 4.52
C SER A 53 -2.08 -1.75 5.43
N GLY A 54 -1.13 -2.67 5.38
CA GLY A 54 -1.06 -3.81 6.29
C GLY A 54 -0.83 -3.41 7.75
N LEU A 55 0.02 -2.42 8.00
CA LEU A 55 0.25 -1.88 9.35
C LEU A 55 -0.95 -1.15 9.93
N GLN A 56 -1.71 -0.46 9.07
CA GLN A 56 -2.88 0.33 9.46
C GLN A 56 -4.17 -0.46 9.50
N ASN A 57 -4.19 -1.66 8.92
CA ASN A 57 -5.33 -2.57 9.00
C ASN A 57 -5.78 -2.68 10.46
N THR A 58 -7.09 -2.53 10.70
CA THR A 58 -7.70 -2.51 12.02
C THR A 58 -7.28 -3.70 12.90
N VAL A 59 -7.00 -4.87 12.31
CA VAL A 59 -6.51 -6.05 13.04
C VAL A 59 -5.14 -5.83 13.70
N VAL A 60 -4.30 -4.95 13.14
CA VAL A 60 -2.98 -4.58 13.68
C VAL A 60 -3.04 -3.25 14.43
N SER A 61 -3.66 -2.22 13.86
CA SER A 61 -3.64 -0.85 14.42
C SER A 61 -4.33 -0.74 15.79
N ARG A 62 -5.25 -1.67 16.10
CA ARG A 62 -5.93 -1.74 17.41
C ARG A 62 -5.08 -2.30 18.56
N LEU A 63 -3.91 -2.86 18.30
CA LEU A 63 -3.04 -3.51 19.31
C LEU A 63 -2.30 -2.47 20.16
N GLU A 64 -3.05 -1.66 20.93
CA GLU A 64 -2.55 -0.50 21.65
C GLU A 64 -1.35 -0.79 22.56
N LYS A 65 -1.33 -1.94 23.25
CA LYS A 65 -0.22 -2.29 24.15
C LYS A 65 1.06 -2.52 23.37
N THR A 66 0.95 -3.24 22.27
CA THR A 66 2.05 -3.47 21.33
C THR A 66 2.55 -2.13 20.75
N TRP A 67 1.66 -1.26 20.26
CA TRP A 67 2.04 0.02 19.67
C TRP A 67 2.70 1.00 20.65
N LYS A 68 2.30 1.00 21.94
CA LYS A 68 2.92 1.82 22.99
C LYS A 68 4.42 1.53 23.21
N LYS A 69 4.89 0.34 22.81
CA LYS A 69 6.30 -0.05 22.90
C LYS A 69 7.12 0.28 21.65
N VAL A 70 6.48 0.72 20.56
CA VAL A 70 7.19 1.13 19.36
C VAL A 70 7.82 2.51 19.61
N PRO A 71 9.12 2.70 19.34
CA PRO A 71 9.80 3.98 19.54
C PRO A 71 9.14 5.11 18.75
N LYS A 72 9.01 6.29 19.37
CA LYS A 72 8.34 7.45 18.76
C LYS A 72 8.90 7.84 17.40
N ASN A 73 10.22 7.82 17.24
CA ASN A 73 10.87 8.14 15.96
C ASN A 73 10.49 7.16 14.82
N ILE A 74 10.10 5.92 15.15
CA ILE A 74 9.61 4.96 14.16
C ILE A 74 8.13 5.24 13.84
N ILE A 75 7.33 5.63 14.83
CA ILE A 75 5.94 6.08 14.61
C ILE A 75 5.91 7.32 13.71
N ASP A 76 6.81 8.29 13.94
CA ASP A 76 6.89 9.52 13.14
C ASP A 76 7.18 9.21 11.64
N ILE A 77 7.98 8.17 11.35
CA ILE A 77 8.21 7.69 9.98
C ILE A 77 6.89 7.15 9.41
N LEU A 78 6.20 6.26 10.13
CA LEU A 78 4.93 5.70 9.66
C LEU A 78 3.89 6.80 9.41
N SER A 79 3.77 7.79 10.29
CA SER A 79 2.88 8.94 10.11
C SER A 79 3.24 9.78 8.88
N THR A 80 4.53 9.91 8.57
CA THR A 80 4.97 10.61 7.35
C THR A 80 4.53 9.85 6.11
N LEU A 81 4.74 8.52 6.08
CA LEU A 81 4.33 7.67 4.97
C LEU A 81 2.80 7.63 4.80
N ASP A 82 2.06 7.55 5.90
CA ASP A 82 0.60 7.56 5.91
C ASP A 82 0.02 8.83 5.26
N ASN A 83 0.57 9.99 5.61
CA ASN A 83 0.16 11.27 5.03
C ASN A 83 0.35 11.33 3.50
N LEU A 84 1.38 10.65 2.97
CA LEU A 84 1.56 10.55 1.52
C LEU A 84 0.44 9.71 0.88
N THR A 85 -0.01 8.68 1.58
CA THR A 85 -0.95 7.67 1.09
C THR A 85 -2.42 7.98 1.33
N ASP A 86 -2.75 9.19 1.79
CA ASP A 86 -4.13 9.62 2.11
C ASP A 86 -5.13 9.36 0.97
N VAL A 87 -5.90 8.27 1.13
CA VAL A 87 -6.90 7.80 0.16
C VAL A 87 -8.11 8.73 0.11
N LEU A 88 -8.48 9.38 1.23
CA LEU A 88 -9.64 10.28 1.26
C LEU A 88 -9.44 11.48 0.33
N ASN A 89 -8.18 11.89 0.19
CA ASN A 89 -7.77 12.91 -0.77
C ASN A 89 -7.33 12.35 -2.13
N GLY A 90 -7.63 11.08 -2.43
CA GLY A 90 -7.30 10.42 -3.71
C GLY A 90 -5.80 10.24 -3.92
N CYS A 91 -5.02 10.16 -2.83
CA CYS A 91 -3.56 10.04 -2.84
C CYS A 91 -2.88 11.17 -3.64
N LYS A 92 -3.41 12.40 -3.55
CA LYS A 92 -2.91 13.58 -4.29
C LYS A 92 -1.41 13.82 -4.10
N GLN A 93 -0.92 13.74 -2.86
CA GLN A 93 0.51 13.97 -2.56
C GLN A 93 1.38 12.92 -3.23
N LEU A 94 1.05 11.63 -3.05
CA LEU A 94 1.73 10.53 -3.71
C LEU A 94 1.75 10.67 -5.23
N LYS A 95 0.63 11.10 -5.84
CA LYS A 95 0.54 11.34 -7.28
C LYS A 95 1.45 12.46 -7.74
N ILE A 96 1.49 13.59 -7.02
CA ILE A 96 2.38 14.72 -7.33
C ILE A 96 3.84 14.27 -7.29
N ILE A 97 4.24 13.57 -6.23
CA ILE A 97 5.61 13.05 -6.07
C ILE A 97 5.93 12.06 -7.20
N THR A 98 5.02 11.14 -7.50
CA THR A 98 5.17 10.15 -8.58
C THR A 98 5.41 10.84 -9.93
N LEU A 99 4.61 11.84 -10.29
CA LEU A 99 4.70 12.51 -11.58
C LEU A 99 5.93 13.42 -11.72
N ASN A 100 6.48 13.91 -10.60
CA ASN A 100 7.70 14.72 -10.56
C ASN A 100 8.98 13.90 -10.36
N SER A 101 8.86 12.58 -10.20
CA SER A 101 9.99 11.69 -9.97
C SER A 101 10.50 11.08 -11.28
N ASN A 102 11.82 10.94 -11.37
CA ASN A 102 12.45 10.18 -12.45
C ASN A 102 12.48 8.68 -12.13
N PRO A 103 12.26 7.80 -13.14
CA PRO A 103 12.46 6.36 -13.02
C PRO A 103 13.91 5.98 -12.63
N PRO A 104 14.16 4.75 -12.12
CA PRO A 104 13.19 3.67 -11.89
C PRO A 104 12.25 4.01 -10.73
N LEU A 105 10.95 3.71 -10.91
CA LEU A 105 9.92 3.86 -9.88
C LEU A 105 8.72 2.97 -10.19
N ILE A 106 7.96 2.57 -9.16
CA ILE A 106 6.69 1.86 -9.32
C ILE A 106 5.57 2.73 -8.75
N PRO A 107 4.67 3.26 -9.60
CA PRO A 107 3.59 4.11 -9.12
C PRO A 107 2.51 3.28 -8.42
N TYR A 108 1.85 3.85 -7.42
CA TYR A 108 0.61 3.27 -6.90
C TYR A 108 -0.49 3.34 -7.96
N LEU A 109 -0.94 2.19 -8.48
CA LEU A 109 -1.90 2.19 -9.58
C LEU A 109 -3.28 2.70 -9.20
N GLY A 110 -3.69 2.57 -7.94
CA GLY A 110 -5.04 2.95 -7.51
C GLY A 110 -5.37 4.40 -7.83
N SER A 111 -4.41 5.33 -7.69
CA SER A 111 -4.63 6.74 -8.01
C SER A 111 -4.88 7.01 -9.50
N PHE A 112 -4.28 6.21 -10.39
CA PHE A 112 -4.49 6.31 -11.83
C PHE A 112 -5.82 5.67 -12.23
N LEU A 113 -6.16 4.53 -11.63
CA LEU A 113 -7.42 3.82 -11.89
C LEU A 113 -8.63 4.65 -11.46
N ILE A 114 -8.56 5.34 -10.32
CA ILE A 114 -9.63 6.26 -9.88
C ILE A 114 -9.86 7.36 -10.92
N GLU A 115 -8.79 7.97 -11.46
CA GLU A 115 -8.93 9.01 -12.48
C GLU A 115 -9.52 8.47 -13.80
N ILE A 116 -9.09 7.28 -14.23
CA ILE A 116 -9.66 6.61 -15.40
C ILE A 116 -11.14 6.32 -15.18
N SER A 117 -11.50 5.76 -14.02
CA SER A 117 -12.89 5.44 -13.65
C SER A 117 -13.77 6.69 -13.69
N ASN A 118 -13.34 7.77 -13.04
CA ASN A 118 -14.09 9.04 -13.01
C ASN A 118 -14.30 9.63 -14.42
N ASN A 119 -13.36 9.42 -15.34
CA ASN A 119 -13.53 9.84 -16.74
C ASN A 119 -14.41 8.88 -17.53
N GLU A 120 -14.37 7.57 -17.23
CA GLU A 120 -15.23 6.58 -17.88
C GLU A 120 -16.72 6.79 -17.57
N ASP A 121 -17.04 7.32 -16.39
CA ASP A 121 -18.40 7.69 -16.00
C ASP A 121 -19.01 8.82 -16.86
N LEU A 122 -18.18 9.56 -17.61
CA LEU A 122 -18.65 10.56 -18.57
C LEU A 122 -19.18 9.87 -19.84
N PRO A 123 -20.23 10.41 -20.48
CA PRO A 123 -20.78 9.83 -21.70
C PRO A 123 -19.74 9.81 -22.83
N ASN A 124 -19.75 8.74 -23.63
CA ASN A 124 -18.83 8.59 -24.76
C ASN A 124 -19.12 9.57 -25.90
N THR A 125 -20.33 10.11 -25.95
CA THR A 125 -20.75 11.10 -26.93
C THR A 125 -21.33 12.34 -26.26
N ILE A 126 -21.22 13.46 -26.96
CA ILE A 126 -21.85 14.75 -26.63
C ILE A 126 -22.95 15.06 -27.67
N ASN A 127 -23.56 16.24 -27.59
CA ASN A 127 -24.64 16.69 -28.47
C ASN A 127 -24.42 16.27 -29.94
N ASN A 128 -25.48 15.81 -30.59
CA ASN A 128 -25.48 15.28 -31.96
C ASN A 128 -24.64 14.00 -32.15
N ASN A 129 -24.51 13.18 -31.10
CA ASN A 129 -23.79 11.90 -31.13
C ASN A 129 -22.29 12.05 -31.51
N LEU A 130 -21.70 13.23 -31.28
CA LEU A 130 -20.29 13.49 -31.53
C LEU A 130 -19.42 12.87 -30.45
N ILE A 131 -18.21 12.43 -30.79
CA ILE A 131 -17.27 11.84 -29.83
C ILE A 131 -16.92 12.84 -28.72
N HIS A 132 -16.95 12.38 -27.47
CA HIS A 132 -16.50 13.16 -26.34
C HIS A 132 -14.95 13.20 -26.28
N TRP A 133 -14.34 14.02 -27.13
CA TRP A 133 -12.88 14.10 -27.26
C TRP A 133 -12.16 14.47 -25.96
N LYS A 134 -12.72 15.38 -25.14
CA LYS A 134 -12.14 15.75 -23.85
C LYS A 134 -11.96 14.54 -22.91
N LYS A 135 -12.96 13.67 -22.82
CA LYS A 135 -12.88 12.38 -22.10
C LYS A 135 -11.73 11.52 -22.62
N LYS A 136 -11.65 11.34 -23.95
CA LYS A 136 -10.62 10.49 -24.57
C LYS A 136 -9.20 11.03 -24.36
N VAL A 137 -9.02 12.36 -24.45
CA VAL A 137 -7.74 13.02 -24.16
C VAL A 137 -7.33 12.80 -22.71
N LYS A 138 -8.24 12.98 -21.74
CA LYS A 138 -7.93 12.78 -20.32
C LYS A 138 -7.49 11.35 -20.00
N ILE A 139 -8.21 10.35 -20.50
CA ILE A 139 -7.84 8.94 -20.32
C ILE A 139 -6.48 8.66 -20.98
N TRP A 140 -6.24 9.19 -22.18
CA TRP A 140 -4.95 9.06 -22.86
C TRP A 140 -3.80 9.70 -22.08
N GLU A 141 -3.99 10.89 -21.48
CA GLU A 141 -3.00 11.56 -20.65
C GLU A 141 -2.59 10.68 -19.45
N THR A 142 -3.57 10.14 -18.71
CA THR A 142 -3.33 9.26 -17.56
C THR A 142 -2.58 7.98 -17.96
N ILE A 143 -2.99 7.32 -19.04
CA ILE A 143 -2.30 6.11 -19.54
C ILE A 143 -0.88 6.44 -20.02
N SER A 144 -0.70 7.58 -20.70
CA SER A 144 0.60 8.00 -21.23
C SER A 144 1.59 8.32 -20.10
N GLN A 145 1.11 8.92 -19.01
CA GLN A 145 1.91 9.12 -17.80
C GLN A 145 2.36 7.77 -17.21
N LEU A 146 1.43 6.82 -17.05
CA LEU A 146 1.75 5.50 -16.49
C LEU A 146 2.81 4.76 -17.32
N LYS A 147 2.73 4.83 -18.66
CA LYS A 147 3.70 4.20 -19.57
C LYS A 147 5.13 4.70 -19.38
N LYS A 148 5.34 5.94 -18.89
CA LYS A 148 6.70 6.48 -18.64
C LYS A 148 7.48 5.65 -17.63
N PHE A 149 6.79 4.96 -16.73
CA PHE A 149 7.40 4.22 -15.63
C PHE A 149 7.61 2.72 -15.95
N GLN A 150 7.20 2.24 -17.13
CA GLN A 150 7.24 0.80 -17.45
C GLN A 150 8.56 0.32 -18.08
N ASN A 151 9.36 1.22 -18.65
CA ASN A 151 10.54 0.86 -19.46
C ASN A 151 11.88 1.08 -18.75
N CYS A 152 11.88 1.31 -17.44
CA CYS A 152 13.09 1.51 -16.65
C CYS A 152 13.13 0.50 -15.50
N LEU A 153 14.14 -0.35 -15.50
CA LEU A 153 14.33 -1.40 -14.49
C LEU A 153 15.14 -0.85 -13.32
N TYR A 154 14.91 -1.43 -12.14
CA TYR A 154 15.80 -1.23 -11.02
C TYR A 154 17.16 -1.89 -11.26
N ASP A 155 18.20 -1.33 -10.66
CA ASP A 155 19.57 -1.86 -10.70
C ASP A 155 19.80 -2.91 -9.60
N PHE A 156 18.89 -3.89 -9.53
CA PHE A 156 19.05 -5.07 -8.68
C PHE A 156 18.36 -6.27 -9.32
N PHE A 157 18.83 -7.47 -8.97
CA PHE A 157 18.32 -8.73 -9.51
C PHE A 157 17.39 -9.42 -8.52
N ALA A 158 16.37 -10.09 -9.07
CA ALA A 158 15.53 -10.96 -8.28
C ALA A 158 16.36 -12.13 -7.71
N ASN A 159 16.07 -12.49 -6.47
CA ASN A 159 16.62 -13.69 -5.84
C ASN A 159 15.52 -14.73 -5.72
N ASP A 160 15.61 -15.80 -6.49
CA ASP A 160 14.56 -16.82 -6.59
C ASP A 160 14.23 -17.47 -5.24
N ASN A 161 15.24 -17.71 -4.40
CA ASN A 161 15.03 -18.29 -3.08
C ASN A 161 14.23 -17.35 -2.17
N LEU A 162 14.51 -16.05 -2.23
CA LEU A 162 13.74 -15.05 -1.49
C LEU A 162 12.31 -14.91 -2.04
N GLN A 163 12.14 -14.99 -3.36
CA GLN A 163 10.81 -14.96 -3.97
C GLN A 163 9.97 -16.18 -3.56
N ILE A 164 10.54 -17.38 -3.59
CA ILE A 164 9.87 -18.60 -3.13
C ILE A 164 9.50 -18.48 -1.65
N LEU A 165 10.45 -18.05 -0.81
CA LEU A 165 10.22 -17.87 0.61
C LEU A 165 9.10 -16.85 0.90
N PHE A 166 9.11 -15.71 0.21
CA PHE A 166 8.10 -14.67 0.35
C PHE A 166 6.71 -15.15 -0.10
N ASN A 167 6.64 -15.84 -1.24
CA ASN A 167 5.37 -16.36 -1.76
C ASN A 167 4.83 -17.55 -0.96
N SER A 168 5.67 -18.23 -0.18
CA SER A 168 5.27 -19.33 0.71
C SER A 168 4.77 -18.87 2.08
N GLN A 169 4.76 -17.55 2.37
CA GLN A 169 4.30 -17.05 3.65
C GLN A 169 2.83 -17.38 3.88
N LYS A 170 2.49 -17.80 5.10
CA LYS A 170 1.11 -18.05 5.48
C LYS A 170 0.38 -16.71 5.60
N VAL A 171 -0.64 -16.54 4.77
CA VAL A 171 -1.58 -15.42 4.86
C VAL A 171 -2.87 -15.92 5.49
N TYR A 172 -3.31 -15.27 6.56
CA TYR A 172 -4.57 -15.56 7.21
C TYR A 172 -5.71 -14.84 6.48
N THR A 173 -6.90 -15.42 6.53
CA THR A 173 -8.13 -14.73 6.12
C THR A 173 -8.46 -13.57 7.06
N GLU A 174 -9.32 -12.64 6.61
CA GLU A 174 -9.74 -11.51 7.42
C GLU A 174 -10.35 -11.93 8.78
N SER A 175 -11.19 -12.97 8.79
CA SER A 175 -11.77 -13.54 10.01
C SER A 175 -10.70 -14.09 10.96
N GLU A 176 -9.77 -14.89 10.43
CA GLU A 176 -8.66 -15.44 11.23
C GLU A 176 -7.75 -14.34 11.79
N MET A 177 -7.47 -13.30 11.01
CA MET A 177 -6.69 -12.15 11.47
C MET A 177 -7.41 -11.41 12.60
N TRP A 178 -8.73 -11.21 12.48
CA TRP A 178 -9.54 -10.58 13.51
C TRP A 178 -9.58 -11.39 14.80
N GLU A 179 -9.81 -12.70 14.71
CA GLU A 179 -9.80 -13.62 15.85
C GLU A 179 -8.45 -13.57 16.57
N LYS A 180 -7.35 -13.69 15.84
CA LYS A 180 -5.99 -13.57 16.39
C LYS A 180 -5.73 -12.24 17.06
N SER A 181 -6.15 -11.14 16.44
CA SER A 181 -6.03 -9.81 17.02
C SER A 181 -6.73 -9.73 18.37
N CYS A 182 -7.94 -10.30 18.48
CA CYS A 182 -8.70 -10.35 19.74
C CYS A 182 -8.07 -11.26 20.79
N GLU A 183 -7.45 -12.38 20.38
CA GLU A 183 -6.69 -13.27 21.28
C GLU A 183 -5.46 -12.57 21.86
N ILE A 184 -4.75 -11.79 21.04
CA ILE A 184 -3.53 -11.06 21.44
C ILE A 184 -3.87 -9.91 22.39
N GLU A 185 -4.83 -9.07 22.00
CA GLU A 185 -5.32 -7.96 22.83
C GLU A 185 -6.86 -7.89 22.75
N LYS A 186 -7.54 -8.23 23.85
CA LYS A 186 -9.01 -8.17 23.93
C LYS A 186 -9.53 -6.75 23.65
N PRO A 187 -10.60 -6.60 22.85
CA PRO A 187 -11.24 -5.30 22.66
C PRO A 187 -11.75 -4.73 23.98
N PRO A 188 -11.75 -3.40 24.18
CA PRO A 188 -12.27 -2.76 25.39
C PRO A 188 -13.73 -3.14 25.71
N ASN A 189 -14.50 -3.53 24.69
CA ASN A 189 -15.94 -3.77 24.77
C ASN A 189 -16.35 -5.25 24.77
N MET A 190 -15.41 -6.19 24.87
CA MET A 190 -15.71 -7.62 25.02
C MET A 190 -15.35 -8.07 26.44
N ASN A 191 -16.28 -7.85 27.37
CA ASN A 191 -16.29 -8.49 28.69
C ASN A 191 -16.99 -9.85 28.61
#